data_AF-A0A1Y6KZY3-F1
#
_entry.id   AF-A0A1Y6KZY3-F1
#
_cell.length_a   1.000
_cell.length_b   1.000
_cell.length_c   1.000
_cell.angle_alpha   90.00
_cell.angle_beta   90.00
_cell.angle_gamma   90.00
#
_symmetry.space_group_name_H-M   'P 1'
#
loop_
_entity.id
_entity.type
_entity.pdbx_description
1 polymer ?
#
loop_
_entity_poly.entity_id
_entity_poly.type
_entity_poly.pdbx_seq_one_letter_code
_entity_poly.pdbx_strand_id
1 'polypeptide(L)'
;MALSLNTIANEIKAPFGFEWGQSYQQISSKVLLTDCYTVKGLMVCETTQPIKKVSYGERYIVVIDHKHGLQKVMPVSRNNDNDNAFYQCLKANDCGNWLSHWHGKDGSKDLVELKGLSGEKGYLMMTYQSSKWEQIIRFVNLEKNESDFDAL
;
A
#
# COMPACT_ATOMS: atom_id res chain seq x y z
N MET A 1 33.27 -22.11 17.16
CA MET A 1 33.57 -21.00 16.23
C MET A 1 32.23 -20.56 15.66
N ALA A 2 31.60 -19.54 16.25
CA ALA A 2 30.26 -19.10 15.86
C ALA A 2 30.38 -18.08 14.72
N LEU A 3 29.86 -18.40 13.55
CA LEU A 3 29.72 -17.45 12.45
C LEU A 3 28.56 -16.49 12.79
N SER A 4 28.90 -15.29 13.23
CA SER A 4 27.99 -14.16 13.33
C SER A 4 27.55 -13.75 11.92
N LEU A 5 26.31 -14.07 11.55
CA LEU A 5 25.67 -13.53 10.35
C LEU A 5 24.96 -12.23 10.72
N ASN A 6 25.73 -11.14 10.82
CA ASN A 6 25.18 -9.79 10.76
C ASN A 6 24.73 -9.49 9.32
N THR A 7 23.64 -10.12 8.88
CA THR A 7 22.91 -9.60 7.70
C THR A 7 22.13 -8.38 8.15
N ILE A 8 22.71 -7.20 7.96
CA ILE A 8 21.96 -5.94 7.94
C ILE A 8 20.99 -6.07 6.75
N ALA A 9 19.74 -6.40 7.04
CA ALA A 9 18.69 -6.32 6.04
C ALA A 9 18.59 -4.85 5.64
N ASN A 10 18.88 -4.54 4.36
CA ASN A 10 18.69 -3.18 3.87
C ASN A 10 17.21 -2.83 4.04
N GLU A 11 16.96 -1.84 4.89
CA GLU A 11 15.64 -1.23 5.09
C GLU A 11 15.07 -0.81 3.72
N ILE A 12 13.80 -1.10 3.46
CA ILE A 12 13.15 -0.67 2.23
C ILE A 12 13.12 0.87 2.26
N LYS A 13 13.88 1.50 1.35
CA LYS A 13 13.94 2.95 1.26
C LYS A 13 12.65 3.51 0.67
N ALA A 14 12.25 4.69 1.12
CA ALA A 14 11.14 5.41 0.53
C ALA A 14 11.39 5.64 -0.97
N PRO A 15 10.40 5.38 -1.84
CA PRO A 15 10.56 5.49 -3.28
C PRO A 15 10.58 6.95 -3.74
N PHE A 16 10.85 7.19 -5.03
CA PHE A 16 10.74 8.49 -5.70
C PHE A 16 11.59 9.63 -5.10
N GLY A 17 12.67 9.27 -4.39
CA GLY A 17 13.62 10.21 -3.80
C GLY A 17 13.17 10.81 -2.46
N PHE A 18 12.08 10.31 -1.88
CA PHE A 18 11.68 10.64 -0.51
C PHE A 18 12.50 9.86 0.53
N GLU A 19 12.34 10.22 1.81
CA GLU A 19 12.88 9.46 2.94
C GLU A 19 11.77 9.24 3.97
N TRP A 20 11.71 8.06 4.58
CA TRP A 20 10.72 7.76 5.61
C TRP A 20 10.89 8.71 6.81
N GLY A 21 9.76 9.08 7.42
CA GLY A 21 9.76 9.97 8.58
C GLY A 21 9.97 11.46 8.28
N GLN A 22 10.15 11.86 7.02
CA GLN A 22 10.22 13.28 6.67
C GLN A 22 8.91 14.00 7.05
N SER A 23 9.03 15.17 7.69
CA SER A 23 7.89 16.02 8.00
C SER A 23 7.35 16.73 6.75
N TYR A 24 6.15 17.30 6.87
CA TYR A 24 5.59 18.16 5.82
C TYR A 24 6.52 19.30 5.43
N GLN A 25 7.14 19.99 6.39
CA GLN A 25 8.06 21.10 6.11
C GLN A 25 9.31 20.63 5.37
N GLN A 26 9.85 19.45 5.74
CA GLN A 26 11.01 18.88 5.06
C GLN A 26 10.69 18.50 3.61
N ILE A 27 9.50 17.94 3.36
CA ILE A 27 9.07 17.56 2.01
C ILE A 27 8.74 18.79 1.16
N SER A 28 7.92 19.70 1.69
CA SER A 28 7.47 20.91 0.98
C SER A 28 8.61 21.86 0.60
N SER A 29 9.75 21.79 1.30
CA SER A 29 10.96 22.52 0.92
C SER A 29 11.63 22.02 -0.37
N LYS A 30 11.36 20.78 -0.78
CA LYS A 30 11.97 20.11 -1.94
C LYS A 30 10.98 19.82 -3.07
N VAL A 31 9.69 19.68 -2.73
CA VAL A 31 8.64 19.24 -3.64
C VAL A 31 7.41 20.10 -3.44
N LEU A 32 6.82 20.59 -4.53
CA LEU A 32 5.54 21.28 -4.45
C LEU A 32 4.44 20.26 -4.13
N LEU A 33 3.86 20.41 -2.93
CA LEU A 33 2.69 19.67 -2.49
C LEU A 33 1.43 20.49 -2.76
N THR A 34 0.43 19.86 -3.37
CA THR A 34 -0.89 20.45 -3.67
C THR A 34 -1.99 19.58 -3.05
N ASP A 35 -3.23 20.09 -3.06
CA ASP A 35 -4.44 19.33 -2.72
C ASP A 35 -4.37 18.61 -1.35
N CYS A 36 -3.71 19.24 -0.38
CA CYS A 36 -3.51 18.67 0.95
C CYS A 36 -4.81 18.66 1.77
N TYR A 37 -5.14 17.53 2.37
CA TYR A 37 -6.23 17.38 3.33
C TYR A 37 -5.87 16.41 4.45
N THR A 38 -6.57 16.48 5.58
CA THR A 38 -6.33 15.60 6.74
C THR A 38 -7.48 14.63 6.93
N VAL A 39 -7.17 13.34 7.05
CA VAL A 39 -8.14 12.28 7.36
C VAL A 39 -7.61 11.40 8.48
N LYS A 40 -8.37 11.30 9.59
CA LYS A 40 -8.03 10.47 10.76
C LYS A 40 -6.58 10.69 11.28
N GLY A 41 -6.13 11.95 11.29
CA GLY A 41 -4.79 12.31 11.77
C GLY A 41 -3.66 12.19 10.73
N LEU A 42 -3.95 11.70 9.52
CA LEU A 42 -3.00 11.61 8.41
C LEU A 42 -3.22 12.76 7.44
N MET A 43 -2.15 13.50 7.16
CA MET A 43 -2.11 14.52 6.12
C MET A 43 -1.80 13.87 4.78
N VAL A 44 -2.72 14.00 3.82
CA VAL A 44 -2.61 13.46 2.47
C VAL A 44 -2.45 14.64 1.53
N CYS A 45 -1.36 14.67 0.78
CA CYS A 45 -1.06 15.68 -0.22
C CYS A 45 -0.79 15.03 -1.58
N GLU A 46 -0.87 15.80 -2.64
CA GLU A 46 -0.50 15.39 -3.99
C GLU A 46 0.74 16.14 -4.49
N THR A 47 1.46 15.54 -5.44
CA THR A 47 2.47 16.24 -6.25
C THR A 47 2.56 15.62 -7.63
N THR A 48 2.80 16.43 -8.65
CA THR A 48 3.06 15.95 -10.02
C THR A 48 4.56 15.96 -10.39
N GLN A 49 5.40 16.48 -9.48
CA GLN A 49 6.83 16.69 -9.66
C GLN A 49 7.61 16.17 -8.44
N PRO A 50 7.66 14.84 -8.22
CA PRO A 50 8.46 14.28 -7.12
C PRO A 50 9.96 14.43 -7.39
N ILE A 51 10.77 14.21 -6.36
CA ILE A 51 12.25 14.30 -6.43
C ILE A 51 12.81 13.37 -7.52
N LYS A 52 12.25 12.15 -7.65
CA LYS A 52 12.57 11.22 -8.73
C LYS A 52 11.28 10.67 -9.36
N LYS A 53 10.93 11.23 -10.51
CA LYS A 53 9.76 10.82 -11.31
C LYS A 53 10.02 9.50 -12.03
N VAL A 54 8.98 8.66 -12.13
CA VAL A 54 8.95 7.45 -12.97
C VAL A 54 8.04 7.69 -14.18
N SER A 55 8.32 7.00 -15.29
CA SER A 55 7.68 7.24 -16.60
C SER A 55 6.16 7.04 -16.61
N TYR A 56 5.65 6.16 -15.77
CA TYR A 56 4.23 5.81 -15.64
C TYR A 56 3.51 6.53 -14.48
N GLY A 57 4.20 7.41 -13.75
CA GLY A 57 3.61 8.15 -12.63
C GLY A 57 3.30 9.59 -13.02
N GLU A 58 2.02 9.91 -13.18
CA GLU A 58 1.58 11.26 -13.52
C GLU A 58 1.41 12.16 -12.30
N ARG A 59 0.85 11.61 -11.22
CA ARG A 59 0.69 12.27 -9.92
C ARG A 59 1.06 11.32 -8.79
N TYR A 60 1.44 11.85 -7.64
CA TYR A 60 1.96 11.09 -6.51
C TYR A 60 1.21 11.51 -5.27
N ILE A 61 0.64 10.55 -4.56
CA ILE A 61 -0.03 10.78 -3.28
C ILE A 61 1.00 10.56 -2.17
N VAL A 62 1.13 11.55 -1.29
CA VAL A 62 2.09 11.59 -0.18
C VAL A 62 1.30 11.62 1.12
N VAL A 63 1.52 10.64 2.00
CA VAL A 63 0.79 10.52 3.28
C VAL A 63 1.75 10.69 4.44
N ILE A 64 1.47 11.67 5.28
CA ILE A 64 2.32 12.14 6.38
C ILE A 64 1.52 12.03 7.68
N ASP A 65 2.07 11.29 8.64
CA ASP A 65 1.59 11.33 10.02
C ASP A 65 2.24 12.49 10.77
N HIS A 66 1.49 13.18 11.64
CA HIS A 66 2.01 14.35 12.36
C HIS A 66 3.16 14.01 13.32
N LYS A 67 3.14 12.82 13.92
CA LYS A 67 4.14 12.36 14.91
C LYS A 67 5.28 11.58 14.27
N HIS A 68 4.97 10.80 13.24
CA HIS A 68 5.88 9.83 12.65
C HIS A 68 6.39 10.24 11.26
N GLY A 69 5.91 11.36 10.68
CA GLY A 69 6.35 11.87 9.38
C GLY A 69 5.84 11.03 8.21
N LEU A 70 6.54 11.05 7.08
CA LEU A 70 6.15 10.32 5.86
C LEU A 70 5.98 8.81 6.11
N GLN A 71 4.79 8.30 5.83
CA GLN A 71 4.44 6.89 5.98
C GLN A 71 4.14 6.19 4.64
N LYS A 72 3.71 6.93 3.61
CA LYS A 72 3.29 6.34 2.34
C LYS A 72 3.54 7.27 1.16
N VAL A 73 3.98 6.72 0.04
CA VAL A 73 4.01 7.39 -1.26
C VAL A 73 3.47 6.46 -2.33
N MET A 74 2.53 6.93 -3.16
CA MET A 74 1.90 6.13 -4.21
C MET A 74 1.96 6.88 -5.55
N PRO A 75 2.55 6.31 -6.62
CA PRO A 75 2.39 6.86 -7.94
C PRO A 75 0.98 6.53 -8.46
N VAL A 76 0.38 7.47 -9.18
CA VAL A 76 -0.90 7.31 -9.86
C VAL A 76 -0.71 7.72 -11.31
N SER A 77 -0.98 6.80 -12.23
CA SER A 77 -1.11 7.08 -13.66
C SER A 77 -2.55 7.52 -13.95
N ARG A 78 -2.78 8.51 -14.81
CA ARG A 78 -4.04 8.55 -15.56
C ARG A 78 -3.86 7.64 -16.77
N ASN A 79 -4.95 6.99 -17.17
CA ASN A 79 -5.05 6.29 -18.44
C ASN A 79 -5.97 7.14 -19.30
N ASN A 80 -5.48 7.67 -20.41
CA ASN A 80 -6.27 8.54 -21.31
C ASN A 80 -6.72 7.80 -22.57
N ASP A 81 -6.51 6.49 -22.67
CA ASP A 81 -6.91 5.70 -23.84
C ASP A 81 -8.02 4.69 -23.52
N ASN A 82 -8.89 4.54 -24.50
CA ASN A 82 -10.17 3.80 -24.55
C ASN A 82 -10.02 2.27 -24.43
N ASP A 83 -9.07 1.76 -23.65
CA ASP A 83 -8.80 0.32 -23.45
C ASP A 83 -9.66 -0.26 -22.31
N ASN A 84 -10.97 -0.23 -22.52
CA ASN A 84 -11.98 -0.81 -21.64
C ASN A 84 -11.74 -2.32 -21.41
N ALA A 85 -11.17 -3.03 -22.38
CA ALA A 85 -10.99 -4.49 -22.34
C ALA A 85 -10.15 -4.96 -21.15
N PHE A 86 -9.09 -4.25 -20.77
CA PHE A 86 -8.20 -4.66 -19.67
C PHE A 86 -8.90 -4.57 -18.30
N TYR A 87 -9.52 -3.43 -17.98
CA TYR A 87 -10.21 -3.25 -16.70
C TYR A 87 -11.52 -4.03 -16.59
N GLN A 88 -12.22 -4.25 -17.71
CA GLN A 88 -13.39 -5.15 -17.75
C GLN A 88 -12.98 -6.59 -17.50
N CYS A 89 -11.85 -7.02 -18.08
CA CYS A 89 -11.29 -8.34 -17.83
C CYS A 89 -10.92 -8.48 -16.33
N LEU A 90 -10.20 -7.52 -15.74
CA LEU A 90 -9.84 -7.54 -14.30
C LEU A 90 -11.01 -7.61 -13.32
N LYS A 91 -12.25 -7.37 -13.78
CA LYS A 91 -13.47 -7.55 -12.98
C LYS A 91 -13.99 -8.99 -13.04
N ALA A 92 -13.72 -9.71 -14.11
CA ALA A 92 -14.20 -11.07 -14.33
C ALA A 92 -13.27 -12.11 -13.67
N ASN A 93 -13.87 -13.14 -13.05
CA ASN A 93 -13.14 -14.15 -12.26
C ASN A 93 -12.20 -15.04 -13.11
N ASP A 94 -12.37 -15.05 -14.43
CA ASP A 94 -11.62 -15.85 -15.41
C ASP A 94 -10.44 -15.10 -16.04
N CYS A 95 -10.24 -13.82 -15.72
CA CYS A 95 -9.15 -13.00 -16.27
C CYS A 95 -7.79 -13.17 -15.56
N GLY A 96 -7.75 -13.98 -14.49
CA GLY A 96 -6.55 -14.17 -13.68
C GLY A 96 -6.29 -13.00 -12.71
N ASN A 97 -5.50 -13.29 -11.68
CA ASN A 97 -5.21 -12.35 -10.61
C ASN A 97 -3.85 -11.70 -10.82
N TRP A 98 -3.81 -10.37 -10.79
CA TRP A 98 -2.59 -9.59 -10.84
C TRP A 98 -2.19 -9.23 -9.42
N LEU A 99 -1.37 -10.08 -8.84
CA LEU A 99 -0.98 -9.98 -7.44
C LEU A 99 0.53 -10.08 -7.26
N SER A 100 1.02 -9.40 -6.23
CA SER A 100 2.38 -9.56 -5.75
C SER A 100 2.32 -9.74 -4.24
N HIS A 101 3.11 -10.70 -3.76
CA HIS A 101 3.18 -11.07 -2.36
C HIS A 101 4.58 -10.80 -1.84
N TRP A 102 4.65 -10.27 -0.63
CA TRP A 102 5.88 -10.13 0.12
C TRP A 102 5.71 -10.76 1.49
N HIS A 103 6.79 -11.36 1.98
CA HIS A 103 6.84 -11.97 3.30
C HIS A 103 7.91 -11.24 4.11
N GLY A 104 7.47 -10.66 5.23
CA GLY A 104 8.35 -10.15 6.26
C GLY A 104 9.04 -11.30 6.98
N LYS A 105 10.29 -11.07 7.39
CA LYS A 105 11.06 -12.06 8.17
C LYS A 105 10.44 -12.34 9.54
N ASP A 106 9.65 -11.41 10.06
CA ASP A 106 8.86 -11.54 11.29
C ASP A 106 7.58 -12.37 11.10
N GLY A 107 7.30 -12.82 9.88
CA GLY A 107 6.09 -13.54 9.49
C GLY A 107 4.95 -12.66 9.00
N SER A 108 5.12 -11.33 8.96
CA SER A 108 4.17 -10.40 8.35
C SER A 108 4.07 -10.65 6.84
N LYS A 109 2.96 -10.23 6.23
CA LYS A 109 2.72 -10.41 4.79
C LYS A 109 2.19 -9.12 4.20
N ASP A 110 2.71 -8.75 3.04
CA ASP A 110 2.12 -7.68 2.23
C ASP A 110 1.61 -8.29 0.94
N LEU A 111 0.47 -7.80 0.48
CA LEU A 111 -0.18 -8.21 -0.75
C LEU A 111 -0.60 -6.96 -1.51
N VAL A 112 -0.22 -6.87 -2.78
CA VAL A 112 -0.73 -5.87 -3.71
C VAL A 112 -1.52 -6.61 -4.77
N GLU A 113 -2.78 -6.24 -4.95
CA GLU A 113 -3.68 -6.75 -5.97
C GLU A 113 -4.10 -5.60 -6.89
N LEU A 114 -4.00 -5.79 -8.20
CA LEU A 114 -4.63 -4.91 -9.17
C LEU A 114 -6.02 -5.45 -9.49
N LYS A 115 -7.06 -4.66 -9.23
CA LYS A 115 -8.47 -5.04 -9.42
C LYS A 115 -9.17 -4.09 -10.39
N GLY A 116 -10.12 -4.64 -11.14
CA GLY A 116 -11.00 -3.86 -12.01
C GLY A 116 -12.18 -3.25 -11.25
N LEU A 117 -12.61 -2.07 -11.69
CA LEU A 117 -13.91 -1.46 -11.43
C LEU A 117 -14.69 -1.42 -12.76
N SER A 118 -16.01 -1.36 -12.70
CA SER A 118 -16.81 -1.13 -13.92
C SER A 118 -16.44 0.21 -14.58
N GLY A 119 -16.35 0.22 -15.91
CA GLY A 119 -16.16 1.44 -16.70
C GLY A 119 -14.73 1.97 -16.66
N GLU A 120 -13.83 1.28 -17.38
CA GLU A 120 -12.44 1.72 -17.68
C GLU A 120 -11.56 2.04 -16.48
N LYS A 121 -11.94 1.63 -15.27
CA LYS A 121 -11.26 1.98 -14.04
C LYS A 121 -10.77 0.73 -13.34
N GLY A 122 -9.67 0.87 -12.61
CA GLY A 122 -9.17 -0.15 -11.69
C GLY A 122 -8.61 0.49 -10.44
N TYR A 123 -8.22 -0.34 -9.48
CA TYR A 123 -7.59 0.08 -8.24
C TYR A 123 -6.51 -0.91 -7.82
N LEU A 124 -5.47 -0.39 -7.18
CA LEU A 124 -4.51 -1.20 -6.45
C LEU A 124 -5.00 -1.35 -5.01
N MET A 125 -5.26 -2.58 -4.61
CA MET A 125 -5.55 -2.94 -3.23
C MET A 125 -4.27 -3.41 -2.57
N MET A 126 -3.84 -2.72 -1.53
CA MET A 126 -2.64 -3.08 -0.78
C MET A 126 -3.04 -3.50 0.62
N THR A 127 -2.76 -4.76 0.94
CA THR A 127 -3.11 -5.42 2.18
C THR A 127 -1.84 -5.70 2.96
N TYR A 128 -1.77 -5.22 4.20
CA TYR A 128 -0.69 -5.49 5.14
C TYR A 128 -1.25 -6.38 6.25
N GLN A 129 -0.60 -7.50 6.51
CA GLN A 129 -0.99 -8.47 7.53
C GLN A 129 0.14 -8.65 8.53
N SER A 130 -0.20 -8.58 9.81
CA SER A 130 0.76 -8.91 10.87
C SER A 130 1.07 -10.41 10.87
N SER A 131 2.21 -10.77 11.44
CA SER A 131 2.61 -12.17 11.61
C SER A 131 1.66 -13.02 12.44
N LYS A 132 0.76 -12.37 13.20
CA LYS A 132 -0.23 -13.04 14.05
C LYS A 132 -1.59 -13.21 13.37
N TRP A 133 -1.79 -12.66 12.18
CA TRP A 133 -3.10 -12.61 11.51
C TRP A 133 -3.77 -13.99 11.39
N GLU A 134 -3.02 -15.00 10.94
CA GLU A 134 -3.54 -16.37 10.79
C GLU A 134 -3.98 -16.99 12.13
N GLN A 135 -3.25 -16.70 13.22
CA GLN A 135 -3.61 -17.19 14.56
C GLN A 135 -4.89 -16.51 15.05
N ILE A 136 -5.00 -15.19 14.87
CA ILE A 136 -6.17 -14.41 15.27
C ILE A 136 -7.42 -14.88 14.53
N ILE A 137 -7.34 -15.10 13.22
CA ILE A 137 -8.47 -15.60 12.42
C ILE A 137 -8.93 -16.99 12.89
N ARG A 138 -8.00 -17.86 13.30
CA ARG A 138 -8.36 -19.16 13.90
C ARG A 138 -9.11 -19.00 15.21
N PHE A 139 -8.66 -18.12 16.11
CA PHE A 139 -9.37 -17.84 17.37
C PHE A 139 -10.79 -17.31 17.14
N VAL A 140 -10.94 -16.32 16.26
CA VAL A 140 -12.26 -15.74 15.93
C VAL A 140 -13.22 -16.80 15.35
N ASN A 141 -12.72 -17.69 14.48
CA ASN A 141 -13.56 -18.74 13.91
C ASN A 141 -13.95 -19.82 14.94
N LEU A 142 -13.11 -20.07 15.95
CA LEU A 142 -13.42 -20.99 17.04
C LEU A 142 -14.47 -20.42 17.99
N GLU A 143 -14.34 -19.15 18.40
CA GLU A 143 -15.34 -18.47 19.24
C GLU A 143 -16.72 -18.41 18.57
N LYS A 144 -16.75 -18.17 17.26
CA LYS A 144 -18.00 -18.12 16.50
C LYS A 144 -18.72 -19.47 16.44
N ASN A 145 -17.96 -20.57 16.41
CA ASN A 145 -18.53 -21.91 16.45
C ASN A 145 -19.06 -22.25 17.86
N GLU A 146 -18.40 -21.79 18.94
CA GLU A 146 -18.92 -21.96 20.31
C GLU A 146 -20.18 -21.13 20.54
N SER A 147 -20.27 -19.89 20.03
CA SER A 147 -21.48 -19.07 20.16
C SER A 147 -22.68 -19.62 19.38
N ASP A 148 -22.44 -20.30 18.25
CA ASP A 148 -23.49 -20.96 17.48
C ASP A 148 -23.95 -22.28 18.13
N PHE A 149 -23.11 -22.90 18.97
CA PHE A 149 -23.48 -24.06 19.80
C PHE A 149 -24.29 -23.65 21.04
N ASP A 150 -24.01 -22.50 21.65
CA ASP A 150 -24.77 -21.97 22.79
C ASP A 150 -26.12 -21.33 22.37
N ALA A 151 -26.36 -21.17 21.06
CA ALA A 151 -27.60 -20.65 20.49
C ALA A 151 -28.57 -21.76 19.99
N LEU A 152 -28.26 -23.03 20.25
CA LEU A 152 -29.09 -24.22 19.97
C LEU A 152 -29.55 -24.90 21.27
#